data_AF-A0A2A2R2S1-F1
#
_entry.id   AF-A0A2A2R2S1-F1
#
_cell.length_a   1.000
_cell.length_b   1.000
_cell.length_c   1.000
_cell.angle_alpha   90.00
_cell.angle_beta   90.00
_cell.angle_gamma   90.00
#
_symmetry.space_group_name_H-M   'P 1'
#
loop_
_entity.id
_entity.type
_entity.pdbx_description
1 polymer ?
#
loop_
_entity_poly.entity_id
_entity_poly.type
_entity_poly.pdbx_seq_one_letter_code
_entity_poly.pdbx_strand_id
1 'polypeptide(L)'
;MTGIGMLTPEDQALIQNLLNEFIKKSEAQWSALVDKGGNLFAQQGNTGSLDLSILSALAAGSFAATHELAKRLGESEFSALYHEGQGQHILMSALHCECLLVTIFGDKTNIGLVRFYAQQVTEQLNAILKQIQAKEATMAPLIVEGDFLSSDTAAIS
;
A
#
# COMPACT_ATOMS: atom_id res chain seq x y z
N MET A 1 14.63 -6.77 -1.50
CA MET A 1 13.30 -6.58 -2.10
C MET A 1 12.28 -6.63 -0.97
N THR A 2 11.74 -5.49 -0.54
CA THR A 2 10.59 -5.45 0.39
C THR A 2 9.44 -4.86 -0.40
N GLY A 3 8.69 -5.74 -1.05
CA GLY A 3 7.43 -5.42 -1.74
C GLY A 3 6.25 -5.95 -0.94
N ILE A 4 5.04 -5.78 -1.48
CA ILE A 4 3.75 -6.18 -0.88
C ILE A 4 3.62 -7.71 -0.68
N GLY A 5 4.64 -8.49 -1.05
CA GLY A 5 4.58 -9.93 -1.22
C GLY A 5 3.76 -10.33 -2.44
N MET A 6 3.66 -11.63 -2.69
CA MET A 6 2.88 -12.15 -3.82
C MET A 6 1.39 -12.14 -3.49
N LEU A 7 0.64 -11.25 -4.15
CA LEU A 7 -0.82 -11.18 -4.03
C LEU A 7 -1.46 -12.36 -4.77
N THR A 8 -2.25 -13.17 -4.05
CA THR A 8 -3.08 -14.18 -4.71
C THR A 8 -4.33 -13.55 -5.33
N PRO A 9 -4.99 -14.23 -6.28
CA PRO A 9 -6.27 -13.75 -6.82
C PRO A 9 -7.34 -13.53 -5.74
N GLU A 10 -7.33 -14.33 -4.68
CA GLU A 10 -8.23 -14.19 -3.54
C GLU A 10 -7.93 -12.92 -2.73
N ASP A 11 -6.65 -12.65 -2.42
CA ASP A 11 -6.24 -11.43 -1.74
C ASP A 11 -6.64 -10.19 -2.55
N GLN A 12 -6.45 -10.25 -3.87
CA GLN A 12 -6.79 -9.15 -4.77
C GLN A 12 -8.31 -8.90 -4.81
N ALA A 13 -9.13 -9.96 -4.84
CA ALA A 13 -10.58 -9.83 -4.80
C ALA A 13 -11.08 -9.24 -3.46
N LEU A 14 -10.48 -9.66 -2.33
CA LEU A 14 -10.80 -9.12 -1.00
C LEU A 14 -10.48 -7.63 -0.93
N ILE A 15 -9.29 -7.22 -1.38
CA ILE A 15 -8.89 -5.82 -1.41
C ILE A 15 -9.84 -5.00 -2.29
N GLN A 16 -10.18 -5.48 -3.49
CA GLN A 16 -11.12 -4.81 -4.39
C GLN A 16 -12.50 -4.61 -3.76
N ASN A 17 -13.00 -5.62 -3.04
CA ASN A 17 -14.28 -5.54 -2.33
C ASN A 17 -14.25 -4.49 -1.21
N LEU A 18 -13.18 -4.47 -0.40
CA LEU A 18 -13.00 -3.47 0.64
C LEU A 18 -12.94 -2.04 0.08
N LEU A 19 -12.20 -1.82 -1.00
CA LEU A 19 -12.14 -0.52 -1.66
C LEU A 19 -13.51 -0.09 -2.22
N ASN A 20 -14.27 -1.04 -2.80
CA ASN A 20 -15.60 -0.75 -3.34
C ASN A 20 -16.59 -0.37 -2.23
N GLU A 21 -16.58 -1.09 -1.11
CA GLU A 21 -17.39 -0.73 0.05
C GLU A 21 -16.99 0.62 0.63
N PHE A 22 -15.69 0.87 0.75
CA PHE A 22 -15.16 2.14 1.23
C PHE A 22 -15.64 3.31 0.37
N ILE A 23 -15.54 3.21 -0.95
CA ILE A 23 -15.99 4.25 -1.89
C ILE A 23 -17.49 4.49 -1.76
N LYS A 24 -18.30 3.43 -1.67
CA LYS A 24 -19.76 3.55 -1.50
C LYS A 24 -20.14 4.24 -0.19
N LYS A 25 -19.48 3.88 0.92
CA LYS A 25 -19.77 4.41 2.26
C LYS A 25 -19.28 5.86 2.42
N SER A 26 -18.12 6.17 1.87
CA SER A 26 -17.49 7.50 1.96
C SER A 26 -17.97 8.49 0.91
N GLU A 27 -18.66 8.03 -0.14
CA GLU A 27 -18.99 8.79 -1.34
C GLU A 27 -17.76 9.41 -2.03
N ALA A 28 -16.58 8.79 -1.84
CA ALA A 28 -15.37 9.16 -2.56
C ALA A 28 -15.51 8.88 -4.06
N GLN A 29 -14.74 9.58 -4.89
CA GLN A 29 -14.78 9.39 -6.35
C GLN A 29 -13.88 8.23 -6.77
N TRP A 30 -12.73 8.08 -6.11
CA TRP A 30 -11.75 7.06 -6.42
C TRP A 30 -10.87 6.75 -5.21
N SER A 31 -10.40 5.53 -5.11
CA SER A 31 -9.40 5.14 -4.13
C SER A 31 -8.53 4.01 -4.64
N ALA A 32 -7.24 4.04 -4.29
CA ALA A 32 -6.31 2.99 -4.67
C ALA A 32 -5.25 2.72 -3.61
N LEU A 33 -4.64 1.54 -3.75
CA LEU A 33 -3.44 1.16 -3.04
C LEU A 33 -2.21 1.37 -3.90
N VAL A 34 -1.25 2.07 -3.33
CA VAL A 34 -0.01 2.49 -3.97
C VAL A 34 1.17 2.00 -3.15
N ASP A 35 2.17 1.42 -3.78
CA ASP A 35 3.43 1.06 -3.11
C ASP A 35 4.38 2.27 -2.99
N LYS A 36 5.49 2.13 -2.27
CA LYS A 36 6.52 3.18 -2.16
C LYS A 36 7.11 3.67 -3.49
N GLY A 37 7.01 2.86 -4.55
CA GLY A 37 7.47 3.19 -5.89
C GLY A 37 6.46 3.99 -6.71
N GLY A 38 5.24 4.17 -6.20
CA GLY A 38 4.14 4.81 -6.94
C GLY A 38 3.33 3.84 -7.80
N ASN A 39 3.56 2.53 -7.68
CA ASN A 39 2.83 1.54 -8.47
C ASN A 39 1.46 1.26 -7.84
N LEU A 40 0.44 1.26 -8.69
CA LEU A 40 -0.92 0.86 -8.35
C LEU A 40 -1.04 -0.66 -8.40
N PHE A 41 -1.56 -1.28 -7.34
CA PHE A 41 -1.85 -2.72 -7.33
C PHE A 41 -3.31 -3.06 -7.08
N ALA A 42 -4.10 -2.11 -6.57
CA ALA A 42 -5.55 -2.21 -6.49
C ALA A 42 -6.18 -0.82 -6.56
N GLN A 43 -7.32 -0.68 -7.21
CA GLN A 43 -8.07 0.58 -7.28
C GLN A 43 -9.56 0.33 -7.47
N GLN A 44 -10.37 1.31 -7.08
CA GLN A 44 -11.81 1.37 -7.34
C GLN A 44 -12.25 2.82 -7.60
N GLY A 45 -13.40 2.97 -8.26
CA GLY A 45 -13.96 4.28 -8.61
C GLY A 45 -13.35 4.88 -9.88
N ASN A 46 -13.62 6.16 -10.12
CA ASN A 46 -13.18 6.85 -11.32
C ASN A 46 -13.12 8.38 -11.08
N THR A 47 -12.07 9.02 -11.60
CA THR A 47 -11.89 10.49 -11.59
C THR A 47 -12.01 11.12 -12.99
N GLY A 48 -12.50 10.35 -13.97
CA GLY A 48 -12.68 10.81 -15.34
C GLY A 48 -11.38 10.76 -16.15
N SER A 49 -10.81 11.93 -16.42
CA SER A 49 -9.66 12.10 -17.33
C SER A 49 -8.31 12.19 -16.63
N LEU A 50 -8.25 11.94 -15.32
CA LEU A 50 -7.02 12.06 -14.55
C LEU A 50 -6.08 10.89 -14.85
N ASP A 51 -4.79 11.17 -15.07
CA ASP A 51 -3.79 10.12 -15.17
C ASP A 51 -3.46 9.59 -13.76
N LEU A 52 -4.10 8.47 -13.42
CA LEU A 52 -3.99 7.85 -12.11
C LEU A 52 -2.59 7.27 -11.84
N SER A 53 -1.84 6.91 -12.89
CA SER A 53 -0.48 6.40 -12.74
C SER A 53 0.46 7.52 -12.31
N ILE A 54 0.36 8.68 -12.99
CA ILE A 54 1.11 9.88 -12.62
C ILE A 54 0.73 10.33 -11.21
N LEU A 55 -0.57 10.34 -10.89
CA LEU A 55 -1.04 10.74 -9.55
C LEU A 55 -0.47 9.83 -8.46
N SER A 56 -0.39 8.53 -8.71
CA SER A 56 0.13 7.55 -7.74
C SER A 56 1.62 7.73 -7.50
N ALA A 57 2.39 7.97 -8.57
CA ALA A 57 3.81 8.30 -8.46
C ALA A 57 4.06 9.59 -7.66
N LEU A 58 3.26 10.63 -7.92
CA LEU A 58 3.33 11.89 -7.19
C LEU A 58 2.92 11.74 -5.72
N ALA A 59 1.86 10.96 -5.44
CA ALA A 59 1.40 10.67 -4.09
C ALA A 59 2.46 9.94 -3.26
N ALA A 60 3.07 8.88 -3.83
CA ALA A 60 4.16 8.16 -3.18
C ALA A 60 5.36 9.06 -2.90
N GLY A 61 5.78 9.90 -3.86
CA GLY A 61 6.86 10.87 -3.68
C GLY A 61 6.56 11.92 -2.60
N SER A 62 5.35 12.49 -2.61
CA SER A 62 4.89 13.46 -1.60
C SER A 62 4.88 12.85 -0.20
N PHE A 63 4.37 11.62 -0.07
CA PHE A 63 4.35 10.92 1.20
C PHE A 63 5.77 10.57 1.69
N ALA A 64 6.66 10.13 0.81
CA ALA A 64 8.05 9.85 1.17
C ALA A 64 8.76 11.11 1.68
N ALA A 65 8.55 12.27 1.05
CA ALA A 65 9.11 13.53 1.50
C ALA A 65 8.57 13.96 2.87
N THR A 66 7.26 13.83 3.08
CA THR A 66 6.63 14.17 4.37
C THR A 66 6.93 13.16 5.48
N HIS A 67 7.24 11.91 5.14
CA HIS A 67 7.76 10.93 6.09
C HIS A 67 9.12 11.37 6.68
N GLU A 68 10.00 11.98 5.89
CA GLU A 68 11.24 12.57 6.41
C GLU A 68 10.94 13.77 7.33
N LEU A 69 9.90 14.56 7.04
CA LEU A 69 9.46 15.62 7.96
C LEU A 69 9.00 15.06 9.31
N ALA A 70 8.21 13.98 9.32
CA ALA A 70 7.76 13.33 10.55
C ALA A 70 8.95 12.92 11.43
N LYS A 71 9.98 12.30 10.84
CA LYS A 71 11.22 11.94 11.55
C LYS A 71 11.91 13.14 12.19
N ARG A 72 11.94 14.28 11.50
CA ARG A 72 12.54 15.53 12.03
C ARG A 72 11.77 16.12 13.19
N LEU A 73 10.47 15.83 13.29
CA LEU A 73 9.63 16.21 14.41
C LEU A 73 9.68 15.19 15.57
N GLY A 74 10.41 14.08 15.42
CA GLY A 74 10.48 13.01 16.42
C GLY A 74 9.33 11.99 16.31
N GLU A 75 8.53 12.06 15.26
CA GLU A 75 7.47 11.11 14.96
C GLU A 75 8.00 9.98 14.07
N SER A 76 7.43 8.78 14.18
CA SER A 76 7.80 7.67 13.29
C SER A 76 7.27 7.88 11.87
N GLU A 77 6.04 8.38 11.75
CA GLU A 77 5.37 8.70 10.48
C GLU A 77 4.10 9.52 10.70
N PHE A 78 3.63 10.22 9.66
CA PHE A 78 2.27 10.75 9.64
C PHE A 78 1.28 9.66 9.25
N SER A 79 0.25 9.44 10.06
CA SER A 79 -0.76 8.42 9.79
C SER A 79 -1.66 8.74 8.60
N ALA A 80 -1.91 10.03 8.34
CA ALA A 80 -2.64 10.49 7.17
C ALA A 80 -2.26 11.93 6.79
N LEU A 81 -2.30 12.21 5.48
CA LEU A 81 -2.09 13.52 4.90
C LEU A 81 -3.32 13.94 4.11
N TYR A 82 -3.72 15.19 4.27
CA TYR A 82 -4.86 15.78 3.57
C TYR A 82 -4.40 16.96 2.72
N HIS A 83 -4.72 16.92 1.44
CA HIS A 83 -4.49 18.01 0.51
C HIS A 83 -5.84 18.57 0.05
N GLU A 84 -6.10 19.82 0.42
CA GLU A 84 -7.31 20.53 0.06
C GLU A 84 -7.13 21.28 -1.27
N GLY A 85 -7.93 20.95 -2.27
CA GLY A 85 -8.11 21.76 -3.47
C GLY A 85 -9.46 22.47 -3.47
N GLN A 86 -9.73 23.28 -4.51
CA GLN A 86 -10.97 24.06 -4.60
C GLN A 86 -12.23 23.23 -4.89
N GLY A 87 -12.09 22.03 -5.45
CA GLY A 87 -13.21 21.10 -5.66
C GLY A 87 -12.78 19.63 -5.77
N GLN A 88 -11.49 19.37 -5.52
CA GLN A 88 -10.88 18.05 -5.52
C GLN A 88 -9.93 18.00 -4.36
N HIS A 89 -10.06 16.96 -3.55
CA HIS A 89 -9.27 16.76 -2.36
C HIS A 89 -8.64 15.38 -2.37
N ILE A 90 -7.48 15.26 -1.74
CA ILE A 90 -6.74 14.01 -1.64
C ILE A 90 -6.54 13.68 -0.17
N LEU A 91 -6.95 12.47 0.23
CA LEU A 91 -6.58 11.87 1.50
C LEU A 91 -5.60 10.72 1.22
N MET A 92 -4.41 10.79 1.82
CA MET A 92 -3.43 9.71 1.80
C MET A 92 -3.32 9.13 3.20
N SER A 93 -3.49 7.82 3.35
CA SER A 93 -3.38 7.13 4.64
C SER A 93 -2.28 6.06 4.56
N ALA A 94 -1.42 6.03 5.58
CA ALA A 94 -0.35 5.05 5.67
C ALA A 94 -0.90 3.64 5.89
N LEU A 95 -0.27 2.65 5.28
CA LEU A 95 -0.54 1.22 5.47
C LEU A 95 0.77 0.48 5.79
N HIS A 96 0.65 -0.75 6.27
CA HIS A 96 1.78 -1.66 6.45
C HIS A 96 2.48 -1.94 5.12
N CYS A 97 3.72 -2.44 5.21
CA CYS A 97 4.54 -2.80 4.06
C CYS A 97 4.91 -1.62 3.14
N GLU A 98 5.03 -0.41 3.71
CA GLU A 98 5.35 0.82 2.96
C GLU A 98 4.33 1.12 1.85
N CYS A 99 3.05 0.82 2.12
CA CYS A 99 1.94 1.06 1.22
C CYS A 99 1.13 2.29 1.64
N LEU A 100 0.36 2.81 0.69
CA LEU A 100 -0.54 3.93 0.89
C LEU A 100 -1.93 3.62 0.35
N LEU A 101 -2.95 4.03 1.11
CA LEU A 101 -4.29 4.25 0.58
C LEU A 101 -4.40 5.70 0.12
N VAL A 102 -4.56 5.91 -1.18
CA VAL A 102 -4.81 7.23 -1.78
C VAL A 102 -6.28 7.31 -2.14
N THR A 103 -6.97 8.36 -1.69
CA THR A 103 -8.39 8.59 -1.94
C THR A 103 -8.59 9.99 -2.50
N ILE A 104 -9.38 10.08 -3.58
CA ILE A 104 -9.78 11.34 -4.20
C ILE A 104 -11.28 11.53 -4.03
N PHE A 105 -11.66 12.73 -3.60
CA PHE A 105 -13.06 13.08 -3.40
C PHE A 105 -13.30 14.57 -3.67
N GLY A 106 -14.54 14.90 -3.98
CA GLY A 106 -15.01 16.27 -4.20
C GLY A 106 -16.27 16.55 -3.40
N ASP A 107 -17.05 17.53 -3.85
CA ASP A 107 -18.13 18.18 -3.09
C ASP A 107 -19.32 17.29 -2.69
N LYS A 108 -19.39 16.04 -3.19
CA LYS A 108 -20.42 15.07 -2.78
C LYS A 108 -20.20 14.55 -1.36
N THR A 109 -18.99 14.65 -0.83
CA THR A 109 -18.63 14.19 0.50
C THR A 109 -17.75 15.22 1.21
N ASN A 110 -17.35 14.93 2.43
CA ASN A 110 -16.45 15.78 3.20
C ASN A 110 -15.33 14.96 3.85
N ILE A 111 -14.27 15.65 4.26
CA ILE A 111 -13.10 15.02 4.88
C ILE A 111 -13.44 14.22 6.14
N GLY A 112 -14.45 14.62 6.93
CA GLY A 112 -14.86 13.91 8.12
C GLY A 112 -15.37 12.50 7.81
N LEU A 113 -16.29 12.40 6.84
CA LEU A 113 -16.87 11.13 6.42
C LEU A 113 -15.83 10.22 5.74
N VAL A 114 -15.03 10.79 4.84
CA VAL A 114 -13.97 10.05 4.15
C VAL A 114 -12.94 9.54 5.15
N ARG A 115 -12.50 10.37 6.09
CA ARG A 115 -11.54 9.98 7.14
C ARG A 115 -12.08 8.88 8.04
N PHE A 116 -13.35 8.97 8.44
CA PHE A 116 -13.99 7.96 9.29
C PHE A 116 -13.97 6.58 8.64
N TYR A 117 -14.40 6.47 7.38
CA TYR A 117 -14.36 5.19 6.68
C TYR A 117 -12.95 4.78 6.23
N ALA A 118 -12.05 5.74 6.00
CA ALA A 118 -10.65 5.46 5.70
C ALA A 118 -9.97 4.76 6.89
N GLN A 119 -10.23 5.20 8.12
CA GLN A 119 -9.73 4.52 9.32
C GLN A 119 -10.22 3.07 9.39
N GLN A 120 -11.50 2.81 9.14
CA GLN A 120 -12.04 1.45 9.16
C GLN A 120 -11.47 0.55 8.06
N VAL A 121 -11.31 1.06 6.84
CA VAL A 121 -10.80 0.25 5.72
C VAL A 121 -9.29 0.03 5.85
N THR A 122 -8.53 1.01 6.36
CA THR A 122 -7.09 0.88 6.58
C THR A 122 -6.77 -0.19 7.62
N GLU A 123 -7.55 -0.31 8.70
CA GLU A 123 -7.42 -1.42 9.66
C GLU A 123 -7.58 -2.79 9.01
N GLN A 124 -8.61 -2.97 8.18
CA GLN A 124 -8.88 -4.22 7.48
C GLN A 124 -7.82 -4.54 6.43
N LEU A 125 -7.41 -3.55 5.64
CA LEU A 125 -6.34 -3.69 4.65
C LEU A 125 -5.01 -4.03 5.31
N ASN A 126 -4.69 -3.40 6.44
CA ASN A 126 -3.49 -3.70 7.20
C ASN A 126 -3.47 -5.16 7.69
N ALA A 127 -4.60 -5.71 8.10
CA ALA A 127 -4.70 -7.11 8.50
C ALA A 127 -4.37 -8.06 7.31
N ILE A 128 -4.91 -7.76 6.12
CA ILE A 128 -4.65 -8.52 4.89
C ILE A 128 -3.15 -8.42 4.50
N LEU A 129 -2.60 -7.20 4.46
CA LEU A 129 -1.20 -6.97 4.09
C LEU A 129 -0.21 -7.68 5.02
N LYS A 130 -0.49 -7.69 6.33
CA LYS A 130 0.31 -8.45 7.30
C LYS A 130 0.27 -9.96 7.05
N GLN A 131 -0.91 -10.49 6.73
CA GLN A 131 -1.06 -11.92 6.43
C GLN A 131 -0.28 -12.31 5.17
N ILE A 132 -0.32 -11.48 4.12
CA ILE A 132 0.43 -11.72 2.89
C ILE A 132 1.94 -11.75 3.17
N GLN A 133 2.45 -10.77 3.92
CA GLN A 133 3.88 -10.72 4.28
C GLN A 133 4.30 -11.93 5.14
N ALA A 134 3.45 -12.37 6.08
CA ALA A 134 3.74 -13.53 6.92
C ALA A 134 3.80 -14.85 6.11
N LYS A 135 2.95 -15.00 5.09
CA LYS A 135 2.99 -16.15 4.16
C LYS A 135 4.32 -16.18 3.40
N GLU A 136 4.80 -15.03 2.91
CA GLU A 136 6.07 -14.92 2.19
C GLU A 136 7.28 -15.27 3.08
N ALA A 137 7.32 -14.75 4.31
CA ALA A 137 8.38 -15.04 5.28
C ALA A 137 8.46 -16.54 5.64
N THR A 138 7.32 -17.24 5.61
CA THR A 138 7.25 -18.68 5.89
C THR A 138 7.70 -19.53 4.69
N MET A 139 7.59 -19.02 3.46
CA MET A 139 8.05 -19.71 2.23
C MET A 139 9.54 -19.49 1.94
N ALA A 140 10.15 -18.44 2.49
CA ALA A 140 11.55 -18.09 2.28
C ALA A 140 12.65 -18.96 2.97
N PRO A 141 12.42 -19.82 3.99
CA PRO A 141 13.53 -20.42 4.75
C PRO A 141 14.07 -21.75 4.17
N LEU A 142 14.08 -21.97 2.86
CA LEU A 142 14.54 -23.25 2.27
C LEU A 142 15.69 -23.15 1.25
N ILE A 143 16.49 -22.08 1.27
CA ILE A 143 17.76 -22.06 0.54
C ILE A 143 18.87 -21.61 1.50
N VAL A 144 20.00 -22.35 1.47
CA VAL A 144 21.23 -22.28 2.30
C VAL A 144 21.15 -23.22 3.53
N GLU A 145 21.89 -24.33 3.67
CA GLU A 145 23.20 -24.75 3.15
C GLU A 145 23.33 -26.28 3.31
N GLY A 146 23.72 -27.01 2.26
CA GLY A 146 23.98 -28.45 2.37
C GLY A 146 24.56 -29.02 1.08
N ASP A 147 25.77 -29.56 1.19
CA ASP A 147 26.55 -30.31 0.19
C ASP A 147 27.40 -29.52 -0.82
N PHE A 148 28.59 -29.12 -0.36
CA PHE A 148 29.81 -29.14 -1.18
C PHE A 148 31.06 -29.46 -0.32
N LEU A 149 31.10 -30.62 0.37
CA LEU A 149 32.36 -31.19 0.85
C LEU A 149 32.33 -32.74 0.86
N SER A 150 32.93 -33.32 -0.19
CA SER A 150 33.67 -34.59 -0.30
C SER A 150 33.33 -35.20 -1.66
N SER A 151 34.23 -35.33 -2.63
CA SER A 151 35.50 -36.03 -2.56
C SER A 151 36.44 -35.59 -3.69
N ASP A 152 37.68 -35.24 -3.37
CA ASP A 152 38.82 -35.93 -4.01
C ASP A 152 40.12 -35.55 -3.31
N THR A 153 40.55 -36.44 -2.42
CA THR A 153 41.96 -36.57 -2.08
C THR A 153 42.24 -38.04 -1.84
N ALA A 154 42.66 -38.76 -2.89
CA ALA A 154 43.56 -39.90 -2.77
C ALA A 154 44.19 -40.21 -4.13
N ALA A 155 45.48 -39.90 -4.22
CA ALA A 155 46.38 -40.25 -5.30
C ALA A 155 46.49 -41.77 -5.53
N ILE A 156 46.70 -42.20 -6.78
CA ILE A 156 47.54 -43.37 -7.10
C ILE A 156 48.31 -43.10 -8.42
N SER A 157 49.63 -42.98 -8.24
CA SER A 157 50.77 -43.40 -9.06
C SER A 157 50.76 -43.27 -10.59
#